data_AF-A0AAU6CBV4-F1
#
_entry.id   AF-A0AAU6CBV4-F1
#
_cell.length_a   1.000
_cell.length_b   1.000
_cell.length_c   1.000
_cell.angle_alpha   90.00
_cell.angle_beta   90.00
_cell.angle_gamma   90.00
#
_symmetry.space_group_name_H-M   'P 1'
#
loop_
_entity.id
_entity.type
_entity.pdbx_description
1 polymer ?
#
loop_
_entity_poly.entity_id
_entity_poly.type
_entity_poly.pdbx_seq_one_letter_code
_entity_poly.pdbx_strand_id
1 'polypeptide(L)'
;MAGQSGPTATAGAPAADSRGAPRRGRRDLEAQPFPDVPAAAAADPAAQRETLARLRAWAEQDAEAAIDWYLRDKRTKRAASRLLQGLAIAFAVAGTAVPLGTAAYGGSGQGWGYVLLAVAAGCKGFDHFFGVSASWMRDIGVAHALRTELNAVRLEWATDVLRAGPGLDTPGRLLEPVEVERQLALINRLAGAVRSHVDGETAEWQAAFSSSTSELHGQGALPGSDR
;
A
#
# COMPACT_ATOMS: atom_id res chain seq x y z
N MET A 1 8.77 59.13 -50.40
CA MET A 1 7.50 58.40 -50.56
C MET A 1 7.40 57.37 -49.43
N ALA A 2 6.26 57.37 -48.73
CA ALA A 2 5.66 56.39 -47.80
C ALA A 2 6.58 55.29 -47.20
N GLY A 3 6.71 55.10 -45.89
CA GLY A 3 5.73 55.33 -44.81
C GLY A 3 4.65 54.25 -44.81
N GLN A 4 4.86 53.13 -44.10
CA GLN A 4 3.77 52.32 -43.56
C GLN A 4 4.25 51.36 -42.46
N SER A 5 3.58 51.47 -41.31
CA SER A 5 3.75 50.72 -40.08
C SER A 5 2.54 49.78 -39.91
N GLY A 6 2.77 48.51 -39.56
CA GLY A 6 1.86 47.56 -38.87
C GLY A 6 0.49 47.22 -39.50
N PRO A 7 -0.29 46.26 -38.96
CA PRO A 7 -0.13 45.60 -37.65
C PRO A 7 -0.26 44.05 -37.63
N THR A 8 0.29 43.48 -36.54
CA THR A 8 -0.06 42.25 -35.81
C THR A 8 -1.04 41.23 -36.41
N ALA A 9 -0.56 39.99 -36.60
CA ALA A 9 -1.36 38.78 -36.48
C ALA A 9 -0.81 37.92 -35.31
N THR A 10 -1.38 38.16 -34.13
CA THR A 10 -1.32 37.24 -32.99
C THR A 10 -2.23 36.05 -33.29
N ALA A 11 -1.71 34.82 -33.16
CA ALA A 11 -2.39 33.63 -32.60
C ALA A 11 -1.79 32.35 -33.18
N GLY A 12 -0.64 31.94 -32.64
CA GLY A 12 -0.15 30.57 -32.73
C GLY A 12 0.11 30.09 -31.31
N ALA A 13 -0.96 29.83 -30.55
CA ALA A 13 -0.84 29.21 -29.24
C ALA A 13 -0.09 27.87 -29.40
N PRO A 14 0.95 27.58 -28.59
CA PRO A 14 1.53 26.26 -28.59
C PRO A 14 0.42 25.31 -28.12
N ALA A 15 0.11 24.32 -28.96
CA ALA A 15 -0.73 23.21 -28.58
C ALA A 15 -0.15 22.64 -27.28
N ALA A 16 -0.88 22.88 -26.18
CA ALA A 16 -0.63 22.22 -24.92
C ALA A 16 -0.86 20.74 -25.18
N ASP A 17 0.23 20.05 -25.52
CA ASP A 17 0.33 18.60 -25.50
C ASP A 17 0.04 18.22 -24.05
N SER A 18 -1.24 17.97 -23.81
CA SER A 18 -1.79 17.45 -22.60
C SER A 18 -1.39 15.98 -22.59
N ARG A 19 -0.09 15.76 -22.38
CA ARG A 19 0.48 14.49 -21.96
C ARG A 19 -0.32 14.08 -20.75
N GLY A 20 -1.25 13.17 -20.99
CA GLY A 20 -2.15 12.65 -19.99
C GLY A 20 -1.31 12.25 -18.80
N ALA A 21 -1.55 12.93 -17.68
CA ALA A 21 -1.03 12.50 -16.40
C ALA A 21 -1.30 11.00 -16.29
N PRO A 22 -0.31 10.16 -15.96
CA PRO A 22 -0.53 8.73 -15.82
C PRO A 22 -1.62 8.59 -14.77
N ARG A 23 -2.78 8.11 -15.24
CA ARG A 23 -3.91 7.75 -14.39
C ARG A 23 -3.32 6.88 -13.28
N ARG A 24 -3.39 7.38 -12.05
CA ARG A 24 -2.91 6.73 -10.81
C ARG A 24 -3.81 5.53 -10.52
N GLY A 25 -3.81 4.58 -11.46
CA GLY A 25 -4.64 3.41 -11.48
C GLY A 25 -3.89 2.31 -10.75
N ARG A 26 -4.42 1.92 -9.60
CA ARG A 26 -4.51 0.52 -9.16
C ARG A 26 -3.28 -0.34 -9.50
N ARG A 27 -2.07 0.10 -9.11
CA ARG A 27 -0.86 -0.69 -9.29
C ARG A 27 -0.66 -1.54 -8.05
N ASP A 28 -0.49 -2.84 -8.27
CA ASP A 28 0.14 -3.73 -7.30
C ASP A 28 1.51 -3.14 -6.90
N LEU A 29 2.11 -3.65 -5.82
CA LEU A 29 3.47 -3.24 -5.44
C LEU A 29 4.45 -3.68 -6.52
N GLU A 30 4.61 -2.86 -7.55
CA GLU A 30 5.62 -3.03 -8.58
C GLU A 30 6.93 -2.44 -8.06
N ALA A 31 7.98 -3.27 -8.04
CA ALA A 31 9.32 -2.80 -7.74
C ALA A 31 9.71 -1.71 -8.74
N GLN A 32 10.02 -0.51 -8.24
CA GLN A 32 10.51 0.54 -9.11
C GLN A 32 11.85 0.14 -9.74
N PRO A 33 12.05 0.42 -11.04
CA PRO A 33 13.32 0.14 -11.69
C PRO A 33 14.44 0.88 -10.97
N PHE A 34 15.56 0.20 -10.75
CA PHE A 34 16.73 0.79 -10.12
C PHE A 34 17.25 1.95 -10.99
N PRO A 35 17.55 3.12 -10.42
CA PRO A 35 17.98 4.28 -11.20
C PRO A 35 19.37 4.05 -11.78
N ASP A 36 19.59 4.57 -13.00
CA ASP A 36 20.90 4.50 -13.64
C ASP A 36 21.95 5.29 -12.85
N VAL A 37 23.12 4.67 -12.68
CA VAL A 37 24.30 5.25 -12.04
C VAL A 37 25.29 5.64 -13.14
N PRO A 38 25.38 6.93 -13.50
CA PRO A 38 26.30 7.37 -14.55
C PRO A 38 27.75 7.21 -14.09
N ALA A 39 28.64 6.78 -14.98
CA ALA A 39 30.08 6.67 -14.69
C ALA A 39 30.70 8.00 -14.24
N ALA A 40 30.13 9.13 -14.70
CA ALA A 40 30.51 10.47 -14.27
C ALA A 40 30.38 10.67 -12.76
N ALA A 41 29.51 9.94 -12.06
CA ALA A 41 29.33 10.05 -10.61
C ALA A 41 30.59 9.69 -9.79
N ALA A 42 31.55 8.98 -10.38
CA ALA A 42 32.82 8.67 -9.73
C ALA A 42 33.85 9.81 -9.80
N ALA A 43 33.72 10.71 -10.79
CA ALA A 43 34.73 11.71 -11.10
C ALA A 43 34.21 13.15 -10.97
N ASP A 44 32.92 13.37 -11.21
CA ASP A 44 32.28 14.67 -11.12
C ASP A 44 31.54 14.83 -9.77
N PRO A 45 31.96 15.79 -8.93
CA PRO A 45 31.28 16.18 -7.70
C PRO A 45 29.78 16.45 -7.84
N ALA A 46 29.35 17.07 -8.94
CA ALA A 46 27.94 17.40 -9.14
C ALA A 46 27.15 16.14 -9.48
N ALA A 47 27.63 15.34 -10.44
CA ALA A 47 27.03 14.06 -10.79
C ALA A 47 26.97 13.07 -9.62
N GLN A 48 27.97 13.06 -8.74
CA GLN A 48 27.99 12.20 -7.53
C GLN A 48 26.82 12.54 -6.59
N ARG A 49 26.66 13.82 -6.25
CA ARG A 49 25.57 14.29 -5.38
C ARG A 49 24.21 14.06 -6.01
N GLU A 50 24.06 14.33 -7.31
CA GLU A 50 22.81 14.11 -8.03
C GLU A 50 22.43 12.62 -8.04
N THR A 51 23.40 11.74 -8.27
CA THR A 51 23.17 10.29 -8.26
C THR A 51 22.73 9.80 -6.89
N LEU A 52 23.37 10.26 -5.82
CA LEU A 52 22.98 9.93 -4.45
C LEU A 52 21.58 10.47 -4.09
N ALA A 53 21.25 11.68 -4.53
CA ALA A 53 19.91 12.24 -4.37
C ALA A 53 18.84 11.44 -5.14
N ARG A 54 19.17 10.96 -6.35
CA ARG A 54 18.28 10.12 -7.16
C ARG A 54 18.07 8.75 -6.52
N LEU A 55 19.12 8.13 -5.99
CA LEU A 55 19.04 6.86 -5.26
C LEU A 55 18.20 7.00 -3.98
N ARG A 56 18.39 8.09 -3.23
CA ARG A 56 17.53 8.42 -2.09
C ARG A 56 16.07 8.58 -2.53
N ALA A 57 15.81 9.38 -3.56
CA ALA A 57 14.45 9.61 -4.05
C ALA A 57 13.77 8.31 -4.51
N TRP A 58 14.51 7.41 -5.16
CA TRP A 58 14.02 6.08 -5.50
C TRP A 58 13.62 5.27 -4.26
N ALA A 59 14.48 5.20 -3.23
CA ALA A 59 14.18 4.47 -2.00
C ALA A 59 13.01 5.09 -1.21
N GLU A 60 12.92 6.42 -1.16
CA GLU A 60 11.78 7.12 -0.55
C GLU A 60 10.47 6.86 -1.29
N GLN A 61 10.49 6.87 -2.62
CA GLN A 61 9.31 6.57 -3.44
C GLN A 61 8.85 5.13 -3.27
N ASP A 62 9.78 4.18 -3.18
CA ASP A 62 9.47 2.76 -2.93
C ASP A 62 8.80 2.59 -1.54
N ALA A 63 9.36 3.21 -0.50
CA ALA A 63 8.78 3.20 0.84
C ALA A 63 7.40 3.89 0.88
N GLU A 64 7.25 5.04 0.23
CA GLU A 64 5.96 5.75 0.15
C GLU A 64 4.92 4.95 -0.63
N ALA A 65 5.31 4.30 -1.73
CA ALA A 65 4.44 3.41 -2.49
C ALA A 65 3.99 2.21 -1.65
N ALA A 66 4.90 1.60 -0.88
CA ALA A 66 4.59 0.54 0.07
C ALA A 66 3.60 0.99 1.14
N ILE A 67 3.87 2.11 1.82
CA ILE A 67 2.97 2.72 2.81
C ILE A 67 1.59 2.97 2.20
N ASP A 68 1.55 3.60 1.04
CA ASP A 68 0.31 3.91 0.34
C ASP A 68 -0.45 2.64 -0.06
N TRP A 69 0.24 1.59 -0.50
CA TRP A 69 -0.37 0.31 -0.83
C TRP A 69 -0.98 -0.36 0.40
N TYR A 70 -0.24 -0.46 1.52
CA TYR A 70 -0.74 -0.99 2.79
C TYR A 70 -1.98 -0.23 3.30
N LEU A 71 -2.06 1.08 3.02
CA LEU A 71 -3.21 1.90 3.41
C LEU A 71 -4.36 1.90 2.40
N ARG A 72 -4.10 1.77 1.08
CA ARG A 72 -5.10 1.84 0.00
C ARG A 72 -5.71 0.48 -0.35
N ASP A 73 -4.92 -0.59 -0.50
CA ASP A 73 -5.39 -1.91 -0.96
C ASP A 73 -6.54 -2.45 -0.09
N LYS A 74 -6.52 -2.15 1.21
CA LYS A 74 -7.51 -2.69 2.15
C LYS A 74 -8.63 -1.75 2.58
N ARG A 75 -8.65 -0.47 2.18
CA ARG A 75 -9.82 0.42 2.45
C ARG A 75 -10.98 0.14 1.51
N THR A 76 -10.70 -0.06 0.23
CA THR A 76 -11.73 -0.32 -0.82
C THR A 76 -12.29 -1.74 -0.74
N LYS A 77 -11.44 -2.75 -0.49
CA LYS A 77 -11.90 -4.15 -0.28
C LYS A 77 -12.72 -4.31 1.01
N ARG A 78 -12.37 -3.61 2.10
CA ARG A 78 -13.15 -3.63 3.37
C ARG A 78 -14.41 -2.78 3.35
N ALA A 79 -14.45 -1.64 2.66
CA ALA A 79 -15.67 -0.86 2.51
C ALA A 79 -16.72 -1.61 1.68
N ALA A 80 -16.31 -2.25 0.59
CA ALA A 80 -17.20 -3.10 -0.21
C ALA A 80 -17.76 -4.27 0.61
N SER A 81 -16.92 -4.93 1.41
CA SER A 81 -17.37 -6.03 2.27
C SER A 81 -18.30 -5.56 3.40
N ARG A 82 -18.00 -4.43 4.05
CA ARG A 82 -18.85 -3.83 5.11
C ARG A 82 -20.19 -3.31 4.58
N LEU A 83 -20.23 -2.81 3.35
CA LEU A 83 -21.46 -2.36 2.70
C LEU A 83 -22.34 -3.56 2.30
N LEU A 84 -21.74 -4.65 1.80
CA LEU A 84 -22.45 -5.92 1.60
C LEU A 84 -22.98 -6.50 2.91
N GLN A 85 -22.22 -6.37 3.99
CA GLN A 85 -22.59 -6.92 5.29
C GLN A 85 -23.67 -6.09 6.00
N GLY A 86 -23.64 -4.77 5.86
CA GLY A 86 -24.75 -3.89 6.26
C GLY A 86 -26.04 -4.18 5.48
N LEU A 87 -25.92 -4.40 4.15
CA LEU A 87 -27.05 -4.82 3.31
C LEU A 87 -27.60 -6.19 3.72
N ALA A 88 -26.74 -7.17 4.01
CA ALA A 88 -27.16 -8.49 4.47
C ALA A 88 -27.89 -8.44 5.82
N ILE A 89 -27.44 -7.59 6.76
CA ILE A 89 -28.12 -7.38 8.05
C ILE A 89 -29.45 -6.66 7.86
N ALA A 90 -29.52 -5.64 7.00
CA ALA A 90 -30.76 -4.94 6.69
C ALA A 90 -31.80 -5.89 6.04
N PHE A 91 -31.37 -6.75 5.11
CA PHE A 91 -32.25 -7.76 4.50
C PHE A 91 -32.62 -8.89 5.46
N ALA A 92 -31.72 -9.30 6.35
CA ALA A 92 -32.05 -10.23 7.42
C ALA A 92 -33.14 -9.64 8.33
N VAL A 93 -32.95 -8.42 8.87
CA VAL A 93 -33.92 -7.74 9.75
C VAL A 93 -35.26 -7.45 9.05
N ALA A 94 -35.25 -7.09 7.77
CA ALA A 94 -36.48 -6.94 7.00
C ALA A 94 -37.19 -8.29 6.76
N GLY A 95 -36.43 -9.37 6.51
CA GLY A 95 -36.95 -10.72 6.38
C GLY A 95 -37.43 -11.33 7.70
N THR A 96 -36.87 -10.88 8.83
CA THR A 96 -37.37 -11.22 10.15
C THR A 96 -38.62 -10.40 10.50
N ALA A 97 -38.70 -9.08 10.37
CA ALA A 97 -39.87 -8.34 10.87
C ALA A 97 -41.24 -8.76 10.27
N VAL A 98 -41.25 -9.28 9.04
CA VAL A 98 -42.46 -9.63 8.28
C VAL A 98 -43.30 -10.77 8.91
N PRO A 99 -42.74 -11.90 9.40
CA PRO A 99 -43.56 -12.98 9.94
C PRO A 99 -44.03 -12.77 11.40
N LEU A 100 -43.55 -11.75 12.13
CA LEU A 100 -43.94 -11.45 13.53
C LEU A 100 -45.20 -10.58 13.50
N GLY A 101 -45.28 -9.67 12.53
CA GLY A 101 -46.50 -8.96 12.21
C GLY A 101 -47.64 -9.92 11.87
N THR A 102 -47.37 -11.02 11.15
CA THR A 102 -48.42 -12.00 10.81
C THR A 102 -48.81 -12.92 11.99
N ALA A 103 -47.92 -13.15 12.95
CA ALA A 103 -48.21 -13.94 14.15
C ALA A 103 -49.05 -13.16 15.19
N ALA A 104 -48.82 -11.84 15.32
CA ALA A 104 -49.58 -10.97 16.22
C ALA A 104 -51.03 -10.72 15.75
N TYR A 105 -51.32 -10.93 14.46
CA TYR A 105 -52.66 -10.87 13.88
C TYR A 105 -53.31 -12.26 13.66
N GLY A 106 -52.72 -13.35 14.18
CA GLY A 106 -53.37 -14.68 14.26
C GLY A 106 -53.02 -15.72 13.19
N GLY A 107 -51.82 -15.70 12.60
CA GLY A 107 -51.35 -16.70 11.61
C GLY A 107 -50.12 -17.53 12.04
N SER A 108 -49.95 -18.71 11.43
CA SER A 108 -48.94 -19.77 11.72
C SER A 108 -47.46 -19.31 11.75
N GLY A 109 -46.86 -19.23 12.94
CA GLY A 109 -45.53 -18.64 13.22
C GLY A 109 -44.27 -19.49 12.99
N GLN A 110 -44.33 -20.55 12.17
CA GLN A 110 -43.20 -21.47 11.89
C GLN A 110 -41.95 -20.78 11.27
N GLY A 111 -42.09 -19.57 10.72
CA GLY A 111 -41.01 -18.84 10.02
C GLY A 111 -39.90 -18.26 10.90
N TRP A 112 -40.11 -18.12 12.21
CA TRP A 112 -39.18 -17.43 13.12
C TRP A 112 -37.94 -18.21 13.55
N GLY A 113 -37.95 -19.53 13.38
CA GLY A 113 -36.77 -20.36 13.62
C GLY A 113 -35.65 -20.14 12.58
N TYR A 114 -36.04 -19.96 11.31
CA TYR A 114 -35.10 -19.68 10.22
C TYR A 114 -34.39 -18.33 10.38
N VAL A 115 -35.09 -17.37 10.98
CA VAL A 115 -34.61 -16.05 11.35
C VAL A 115 -33.47 -16.12 12.39
N LEU A 116 -33.64 -16.88 13.47
CA LEU A 116 -32.61 -17.01 14.52
C LEU A 116 -31.38 -17.78 14.01
N LEU A 117 -31.58 -18.78 13.14
CA LEU A 117 -30.48 -19.47 12.45
C LEU A 117 -29.70 -18.53 11.53
N ALA A 118 -30.38 -17.62 10.82
CA ALA A 118 -29.71 -16.60 10.02
C ALA A 118 -28.88 -15.62 10.88
N VAL A 119 -29.33 -15.29 12.10
CA VAL A 119 -28.58 -14.45 13.06
C VAL A 119 -27.34 -15.17 13.59
N ALA A 120 -27.44 -16.46 13.96
CA ALA A 120 -26.29 -17.25 14.42
C ALA A 120 -25.22 -17.43 13.32
N ALA A 121 -25.64 -17.67 12.08
CA ALA A 121 -24.75 -17.67 10.91
C ALA A 121 -24.10 -16.28 10.69
N GLY A 122 -24.84 -15.20 10.93
CA GLY A 122 -24.32 -13.83 10.92
C GLY A 122 -23.24 -13.57 11.98
N CYS A 123 -23.42 -14.08 13.20
CA CYS A 123 -22.42 -13.97 14.28
C CYS A 123 -21.14 -14.78 14.01
N LYS A 124 -21.25 -15.99 13.45
CA LYS A 124 -20.07 -16.76 13.01
C LYS A 124 -19.34 -16.09 11.85
N GLY A 125 -20.09 -15.44 10.96
CA GLY A 125 -19.51 -14.52 9.98
C GLY A 125 -18.74 -13.38 10.66
N PHE A 126 -19.33 -12.73 11.66
CA PHE A 126 -18.76 -11.60 12.41
C PHE A 126 -17.38 -11.88 13.03
N ASP A 127 -17.15 -13.09 13.56
CA ASP A 127 -15.86 -13.49 14.13
C ASP A 127 -14.77 -13.70 13.06
N HIS A 128 -15.15 -14.22 11.89
CA HIS A 128 -14.28 -14.26 10.70
C HIS A 128 -13.87 -12.84 10.24
N PHE A 129 -14.71 -11.82 10.51
CA PHE A 129 -14.37 -10.41 10.27
C PHE A 129 -13.47 -9.78 11.35
N PHE A 130 -13.40 -10.31 12.58
CA PHE A 130 -12.40 -9.85 13.55
C PHE A 130 -10.99 -10.38 13.24
N GLY A 131 -10.85 -11.54 12.58
CA GLY A 131 -9.61 -11.94 11.92
C GLY A 131 -9.15 -10.93 10.85
N VAL A 132 -10.11 -10.32 10.14
CA VAL A 132 -9.87 -9.21 9.21
C VAL A 132 -9.47 -7.92 9.95
N SER A 133 -9.92 -7.70 11.19
CA SER A 133 -9.51 -6.55 12.02
C SER A 133 -8.12 -6.71 12.64
N ALA A 134 -7.70 -7.94 12.98
CA ALA A 134 -6.34 -8.23 13.42
C ALA A 134 -5.35 -8.02 12.27
N SER A 135 -5.68 -8.51 11.07
CA SER A 135 -4.91 -8.21 9.86
C SER A 135 -4.86 -6.70 9.60
N TRP A 136 -5.94 -5.94 9.84
CA TRP A 136 -5.96 -4.48 9.67
C TRP A 136 -4.99 -3.75 10.59
N MET A 137 -5.00 -4.07 11.88
CA MET A 137 -4.07 -3.47 12.84
C MET A 137 -2.63 -3.86 12.51
N ARG A 138 -2.40 -5.07 11.98
CA ARG A 138 -1.10 -5.51 11.48
C ARG A 138 -0.63 -4.69 10.28
N ASP A 139 -1.48 -4.49 9.26
CA ASP A 139 -1.16 -3.67 8.08
C ASP A 139 -0.89 -2.20 8.47
N ILE A 140 -1.68 -1.67 9.40
CA ILE A 140 -1.46 -0.34 9.99
C ILE A 140 -0.12 -0.29 10.71
N GLY A 141 0.21 -1.33 11.48
CA GLY A 141 1.50 -1.47 12.16
C GLY A 141 2.66 -1.42 11.17
N VAL A 142 2.59 -2.16 10.06
CA VAL A 142 3.60 -2.15 9.00
C VAL A 142 3.70 -0.75 8.36
N ALA A 143 2.58 -0.12 8.02
CA ALA A 143 2.58 1.22 7.46
C ALA A 143 3.19 2.26 8.43
N HIS A 144 2.93 2.15 9.73
CA HIS A 144 3.55 3.01 10.74
C HIS A 144 5.04 2.72 10.94
N ALA A 145 5.44 1.45 10.91
CA ALA A 145 6.85 1.06 10.99
C ALA A 145 7.63 1.65 9.81
N LEU A 146 7.14 1.48 8.58
CA LEU A 146 7.73 2.07 7.38
C LEU A 146 7.78 3.60 7.42
N ARG A 147 6.71 4.26 7.90
CA ARG A 147 6.70 5.72 8.07
C ARG A 147 7.74 6.19 9.08
N THR A 148 7.87 5.47 10.20
CA THR A 148 8.84 5.78 11.25
C THR A 148 10.26 5.67 10.69
N GLU A 149 10.53 4.60 9.94
CA GLU A 149 11.83 4.37 9.30
C GLU A 149 12.16 5.41 8.23
N LEU A 150 11.19 5.72 7.34
CA LEU A 150 11.32 6.77 6.33
C LEU A 150 11.65 8.12 6.96
N ASN A 151 10.94 8.49 8.02
CA ASN A 151 11.18 9.75 8.73
C ASN A 151 12.54 9.76 9.43
N ALA A 152 12.98 8.64 10.00
CA ALA A 152 14.31 8.51 10.61
C ALA A 152 15.41 8.72 9.55
N VAL A 153 15.33 8.05 8.41
CA VAL A 153 16.29 8.21 7.30
C VAL A 153 16.32 9.65 6.77
N ARG A 154 15.16 10.29 6.60
CA ARG A 154 15.06 11.71 6.20
C ARG A 154 15.73 12.65 7.19
N LEU A 155 15.52 12.41 8.48
CA LEU A 155 16.11 13.23 9.54
C LEU A 155 17.62 13.02 9.65
N GLU A 156 18.10 11.77 9.55
CA GLU A 156 19.52 11.45 9.53
C GLU A 156 20.20 12.07 8.32
N TRP A 157 19.59 11.98 7.13
CA TRP A 157 20.10 12.64 5.93
C TRP A 157 20.17 14.17 6.10
N ALA A 158 19.12 14.79 6.64
CA ALA A 158 19.10 16.23 6.91
C ALA A 158 20.19 16.63 7.90
N THR A 159 20.41 15.80 8.93
CA THR A 159 21.49 16.00 9.92
C THR A 159 22.86 15.95 9.25
N ASP A 160 23.03 15.09 8.24
CA ASP A 160 24.31 14.94 7.54
C ASP A 160 24.63 16.12 6.64
N VAL A 161 23.62 16.59 5.91
CA VAL A 161 23.69 17.84 5.15
C VAL A 161 24.04 19.01 6.06
N LEU A 162 23.38 19.12 7.23
CA LEU A 162 23.66 20.18 8.19
C LEU A 162 25.05 20.07 8.83
N ARG A 163 25.52 18.85 9.13
CA ARG A 163 26.83 18.59 9.75
C ARG A 163 27.98 18.91 8.81
N ALA A 164 27.83 18.60 7.53
CA ALA A 164 28.83 18.97 6.52
C ALA A 164 28.94 20.49 6.32
N GLY A 165 27.93 21.24 6.78
CA GLY A 165 27.91 22.70 6.74
C GLY A 165 27.97 23.25 5.31
N PRO A 166 28.38 24.51 5.12
CA PRO A 166 28.61 25.07 3.78
C PRO A 166 29.70 24.31 2.98
N GLY A 167 30.43 23.39 3.62
CA GLY A 167 31.36 22.47 3.00
C GLY A 167 30.71 21.50 2.01
N LEU A 168 29.46 21.06 2.26
CA LEU A 168 28.74 20.14 1.37
C LEU A 168 28.49 20.76 -0.01
N ASP A 169 28.24 22.07 -0.03
CA ASP A 169 28.02 22.89 -1.22
C ASP A 169 29.31 23.58 -1.70
N THR A 170 30.50 23.20 -1.20
CA THR A 170 31.76 23.69 -1.78
C THR A 170 31.82 23.18 -3.23
N PRO A 171 31.70 24.07 -4.23
CA PRO A 171 31.64 23.64 -5.62
C PRO A 171 32.96 22.96 -5.98
N GLY A 172 32.88 21.71 -6.46
CA GLY A 172 34.02 21.00 -7.04
C GLY A 172 34.73 19.97 -6.15
N ARG A 173 34.25 19.68 -4.92
CA ARG A 173 34.81 18.57 -4.12
C ARG A 173 33.90 17.34 -4.15
N LEU A 174 34.49 16.18 -4.40
CA LEU A 174 33.84 14.87 -4.18
C LEU A 174 33.55 14.67 -2.69
N LEU A 175 32.49 13.93 -2.39
CA LEU A 175 32.24 13.44 -1.04
C LEU A 175 33.36 12.48 -0.64
N GLU A 176 33.75 12.50 0.63
CA GLU A 176 34.69 11.52 1.14
C GLU A 176 34.07 10.12 1.07
N PRO A 177 34.88 9.05 0.88
CA PRO A 177 34.36 7.69 0.79
C PRO A 177 33.45 7.31 1.97
N VAL A 178 33.80 7.73 3.18
CA VAL A 178 33.01 7.49 4.40
C VAL A 178 31.64 8.18 4.36
N GLU A 179 31.55 9.37 3.77
CA GLU A 179 30.28 10.11 3.63
C GLU A 179 29.37 9.41 2.63
N VAL A 180 29.94 8.97 1.50
CA VAL A 180 29.23 8.19 0.47
C VAL A 180 28.73 6.87 1.05
N GLU A 181 29.59 6.11 1.74
CA GLU A 181 29.22 4.85 2.38
C GLU A 181 28.08 5.03 3.38
N ARG A 182 28.14 6.09 4.18
CA ARG A 182 27.07 6.41 5.14
C ARG A 182 25.75 6.73 4.47
N GLN A 183 25.77 7.53 3.39
CA GLN A 183 24.58 7.85 2.61
C GLN A 183 23.98 6.61 1.94
N LEU A 184 24.82 5.76 1.36
CA LEU A 184 24.40 4.48 0.78
C LEU A 184 23.85 3.52 1.85
N ALA A 185 24.40 3.52 3.06
CA ALA A 185 23.88 2.73 4.17
C ALA A 185 22.45 3.16 4.56
N LEU A 186 22.15 4.46 4.57
CA LEU A 186 20.78 4.97 4.81
C LEU A 186 19.81 4.51 3.72
N ILE A 187 20.23 4.58 2.45
CA ILE A 187 19.44 4.14 1.30
C ILE A 187 19.17 2.62 1.38
N ASN A 188 20.21 1.83 1.66
CA ASN A 188 20.12 0.38 1.76
C ASN A 188 19.24 -0.06 2.94
N ARG A 189 19.34 0.65 4.07
CA ARG A 189 18.48 0.42 5.24
C ARG A 189 17.01 0.63 4.91
N LEU A 190 16.67 1.74 4.24
CA LEU A 190 15.28 2.02 3.85
C LEU A 190 14.75 0.99 2.85
N ALA A 191 15.52 0.70 1.79
CA ALA A 191 15.14 -0.29 0.78
C ALA A 191 15.03 -1.70 1.38
N GLY A 192 15.92 -2.06 2.30
CA GLY A 192 15.90 -3.32 3.05
C GLY A 192 14.69 -3.44 3.97
N ALA A 193 14.26 -2.35 4.61
CA ALA A 193 13.05 -2.33 5.44
C ALA A 193 11.79 -2.59 4.61
N VAL A 194 11.67 -2.00 3.43
CA VAL A 194 10.54 -2.29 2.51
C VAL A 194 10.56 -3.76 2.11
N ARG A 195 11.72 -4.28 1.68
CA ARG A 195 11.86 -5.66 1.24
C ARG A 195 11.54 -6.68 2.33
N SER A 196 12.02 -6.45 3.56
CA SER A 196 11.78 -7.37 4.67
C SER A 196 10.30 -7.50 5.03
N HIS A 197 9.53 -6.41 4.92
CA HIS A 197 8.09 -6.46 5.12
C HIS A 197 7.38 -7.26 4.01
N VAL A 198 7.77 -7.08 2.74
CA VAL A 198 7.21 -7.83 1.60
C VAL A 198 7.55 -9.32 1.68
N ASP A 199 8.80 -9.65 2.01
CA ASP A 199 9.25 -11.04 2.15
C ASP A 199 8.58 -11.73 3.34
N GLY A 200 8.40 -11.00 4.45
CA GLY A 200 7.66 -11.48 5.63
C GLY A 200 6.21 -11.82 5.30
N GLU A 201 5.53 -10.98 4.51
CA GLU A 201 4.19 -11.31 4.03
C GLU A 201 4.21 -12.55 3.14
N THR A 202 5.16 -12.67 2.22
CA THR A 202 5.25 -13.84 1.34
C THR A 202 5.42 -15.13 2.14
N ALA A 203 6.26 -15.12 3.17
CA ALA A 203 6.50 -16.27 4.06
C ALA A 203 5.24 -16.65 4.86
N GLU A 204 4.51 -15.66 5.38
CA GLU A 204 3.24 -15.91 6.08
C GLU A 204 2.18 -16.52 5.16
N TRP A 205 2.07 -16.02 3.93
CA TRP A 205 1.13 -16.56 2.94
C TRP A 205 1.47 -18.01 2.58
N GLN A 206 2.76 -18.32 2.41
CA GLN A 206 3.24 -19.69 2.17
C GLN A 206 2.93 -20.61 3.36
N ALA A 207 3.12 -20.14 4.59
CA ALA A 207 2.82 -20.91 5.80
C ALA A 207 1.32 -21.20 5.93
N ALA A 208 0.47 -20.19 5.75
CA ALA A 208 -0.99 -20.33 5.81
C ALA A 208 -1.53 -21.24 4.69
N PHE A 209 -0.91 -21.18 3.50
CA PHE A 209 -1.26 -22.09 2.41
C PHE A 209 -0.87 -23.55 2.74
N SER A 210 0.34 -23.75 3.27
CA SER A 210 0.82 -25.08 3.66
C SER A 210 -0.02 -25.72 4.77
N SER A 211 -0.46 -24.93 5.75
CA SER A 211 -1.37 -25.43 6.80
C SER A 211 -2.74 -25.81 6.24
N SER A 212 -3.32 -24.97 5.38
CA SER A 212 -4.64 -25.21 4.76
C SER A 212 -4.64 -26.47 3.89
N THR A 213 -3.58 -26.70 3.11
CA THR A 213 -3.44 -27.92 2.31
C THR A 213 -3.26 -29.16 3.19
N SER A 214 -2.55 -29.05 4.31
CA SER A 214 -2.38 -30.17 5.26
C SER A 214 -3.68 -30.55 5.95
N GLU A 215 -4.50 -29.57 6.35
CA GLU A 215 -5.82 -29.81 6.94
C GLU A 215 -6.77 -30.53 5.96
N LEU A 216 -6.76 -30.15 4.68
CA LEU A 216 -7.56 -30.80 3.64
C LEU A 216 -7.15 -32.27 3.41
N HIS A 217 -5.85 -32.57 3.45
CA HIS A 217 -5.37 -33.96 3.36
C HIS A 217 -5.74 -34.77 4.62
N GLY A 218 -5.74 -34.15 5.80
CA GLY A 218 -6.18 -34.77 7.05
C GLY A 218 -7.69 -35.06 7.09
N GLN A 219 -8.52 -34.19 6.52
CA GLN A 219 -9.98 -34.37 6.43
C GLN A 219 -10.40 -35.39 5.36
N GLY A 220 -9.58 -35.63 4.34
CA GLY A 220 -9.80 -36.65 3.32
C GLY A 220 -9.55 -38.09 3.81
N ALA A 221 -8.87 -38.27 4.93
CA ALA A 221 -8.68 -39.56 5.59
C ALA A 221 -9.89 -39.88 6.48
N LEU A 222 -11.01 -40.29 5.87
CA LEU A 222 -12.15 -40.85 6.62
C LEU A 222 -11.70 -42.12 7.37
N PRO A 223 -12.17 -42.37 8.61
CA PRO A 223 -11.87 -43.59 9.35
C PRO A 223 -12.34 -44.79 8.53
N GLY A 224 -11.42 -45.70 8.25
CA GLY A 224 -11.71 -46.98 7.63
C GLY A 224 -12.87 -47.63 8.36
N SER A 225 -13.91 -47.92 7.58
CA SER A 225 -15.03 -48.76 7.99
C SER A 225 -14.50 -50.16 8.31
N ASP A 226 -14.19 -50.42 9.58
CA ASP A 226 -14.08 -51.78 10.07
C ASP A 226 -15.50 -52.34 10.22
N ARG A 227 -15.80 -53.30 9.34
CA ARG A 227 -16.95 -54.20 9.39
C ARG A 227 -16.60 -55.43 10.22
#